data_AF-A0A9R0Z1B6-F1
#
_entry.id   AF-A0A9R0Z1B6-F1
#
_cell.length_a   1.000
_cell.length_b   1.000
_cell.length_c   1.000
_cell.angle_alpha   90.00
_cell.angle_beta   90.00
_cell.angle_gamma   90.00
#
_symmetry.space_group_name_H-M   'P 1'
#
loop_
_entity.id
_entity.type
_entity.pdbx_description
1 polymer ?
#
loop_
_entity_poly.entity_id
_entity_poly.type
_entity_poly.pdbx_seq_one_letter_code
_entity_poly.pdbx_strand_id
1 'polypeptide(L)'
;MVPQLSVAASMGMCLVSVLAIAFLAITLYILGVVVSFAVFCTREFAQRAQDRPPLIGTVLRQLKNFDKLFDEQVSYALLHPTSRLVYPGHSEIFTSDPAVIEHFLKTNFSKYSKGDFNTRVMRDLFGNGIFATDGENWRHQRKLASHEFSTKVLRDFSSDVFRINAAKLAEKISYAAANRFTINMQVLP
;
A
#
# COMPACT_ATOMS: atom_id res chain seq x y z
N MET A 1 -2.07 34.48 -51.43
CA MET A 1 -1.15 34.06 -50.34
C MET A 1 -1.77 34.23 -48.93
N VAL A 2 -3.10 34.41 -48.79
CA VAL A 2 -3.79 34.71 -47.51
C VAL A 2 -4.50 33.51 -46.81
N PRO A 3 -4.81 32.35 -47.43
CA PRO A 3 -5.67 31.35 -46.76
C PRO A 3 -4.98 30.54 -45.65
N GLN A 4 -3.65 30.39 -45.68
CA GLN A 4 -2.95 29.58 -44.66
C GLN A 4 -2.93 30.23 -43.27
N LEU A 5 -2.93 31.57 -43.18
CA LEU A 5 -2.92 32.28 -41.91
C LEU A 5 -4.27 32.19 -41.17
N SER A 6 -5.38 32.17 -41.91
CA SER A 6 -6.75 32.04 -41.36
C SER A 6 -7.03 30.63 -40.81
N VAL A 7 -6.57 29.60 -41.50
CA VAL A 7 -6.73 28.21 -41.07
C VAL A 7 -5.91 27.93 -39.80
N ALA A 8 -4.67 28.43 -39.74
CA ALA A 8 -3.83 28.30 -38.54
C ALA A 8 -4.43 29.02 -37.31
N ALA A 9 -5.01 30.21 -37.51
CA ALA A 9 -5.68 30.94 -36.44
C ALA A 9 -6.95 30.22 -35.93
N SER A 10 -7.76 29.67 -36.84
CA SER A 10 -8.94 28.86 -36.50
C SER A 10 -8.58 27.57 -35.75
N MET A 11 -7.52 26.88 -36.20
CA MET A 11 -7.00 25.69 -35.51
C MET A 11 -6.45 26.02 -34.11
N GLY A 12 -5.74 27.15 -33.96
CA GLY A 12 -5.26 27.62 -32.66
C GLY A 12 -6.39 27.94 -31.68
N MET A 13 -7.45 28.62 -32.14
CA MET A 13 -8.64 28.93 -31.33
C MET A 13 -9.38 27.66 -30.88
N CYS A 14 -9.49 26.65 -31.74
CA CYS A 14 -10.10 25.36 -31.41
C CYS A 14 -9.28 24.58 -30.36
N LEU A 15 -7.95 24.59 -30.48
CA LEU A 15 -7.08 23.95 -29.50
C LEU A 15 -7.20 24.61 -28.12
N VAL A 16 -7.21 25.94 -28.06
CA VAL A 16 -7.35 26.69 -26.80
C VAL A 16 -8.69 26.42 -26.13
N SER A 17 -9.80 26.35 -26.89
CA SER A 17 -11.12 26.07 -26.30
C SER A 17 -11.23 24.63 -25.79
N VAL A 18 -10.69 23.64 -26.50
CA VAL A 18 -10.64 22.24 -26.03
C VAL A 18 -9.83 22.13 -24.74
N LEU A 19 -8.67 22.79 -24.66
CA LEU A 19 -7.87 22.81 -23.45
C LEU A 19 -8.63 23.48 -22.29
N ALA A 20 -9.29 24.61 -22.53
CA ALA A 20 -10.06 25.31 -21.50
C ALA A 20 -11.22 24.46 -20.95
N ILE A 21 -11.94 23.75 -21.83
CA ILE A 21 -13.00 22.82 -21.42
C ILE A 21 -12.42 21.66 -20.61
N ALA A 22 -11.29 21.09 -21.02
CA ALA A 22 -10.61 20.03 -20.27
C ALA A 22 -10.18 20.52 -18.88
N PHE A 23 -9.60 21.71 -18.77
CA PHE A 23 -9.24 22.32 -17.48
C PHE A 23 -10.48 22.55 -16.60
N LEU A 24 -11.58 23.06 -17.16
CA LEU A 24 -12.81 23.24 -16.41
C LEU A 24 -13.38 21.89 -15.92
N ALA A 25 -13.40 20.87 -16.78
CA ALA A 25 -13.86 19.54 -16.41
C ALA A 25 -12.99 18.92 -15.29
N ILE A 26 -11.67 19.04 -15.39
CA ILE A 26 -10.73 18.56 -14.37
C ILE A 26 -10.93 19.31 -13.04
N THR A 27 -11.08 20.64 -13.08
CA THR A 27 -11.29 21.44 -11.85
C THR A 27 -12.61 21.12 -11.17
N LEU A 28 -13.71 20.98 -11.93
CA LEU A 28 -15.01 20.56 -11.39
C LEU A 28 -14.95 19.13 -10.82
N TYR A 29 -14.24 18.21 -11.47
CA TYR A 29 -14.03 16.85 -10.97
C TYR A 29 -13.25 16.86 -9.65
N ILE A 30 -12.13 17.57 -9.58
CA ILE A 30 -11.31 17.69 -8.37
C ILE A 30 -12.15 18.32 -7.25
N LEU A 31 -12.90 19.38 -7.53
CA LEU A 31 -13.78 20.03 -6.55
C LEU A 31 -14.84 19.04 -6.03
N GLY A 32 -15.46 18.26 -6.92
CA GLY A 32 -16.42 17.22 -6.54
C GLY A 32 -15.82 16.15 -5.63
N VAL A 33 -14.60 15.69 -5.95
CA VAL A 33 -13.86 14.72 -5.11
C VAL A 33 -13.53 15.31 -3.74
N VAL A 34 -13.06 16.57 -3.69
CA VAL A 34 -12.72 17.26 -2.44
C VAL A 34 -13.97 17.47 -1.58
N VAL A 35 -15.08 17.92 -2.16
CA VAL A 35 -16.35 18.09 -1.43
C VAL A 35 -16.87 16.75 -0.94
N SER A 36 -16.83 15.70 -1.78
CA SER A 36 -17.23 14.34 -1.38
C SER A 36 -16.40 13.84 -0.20
N PHE A 37 -15.08 14.03 -0.26
CA PHE A 37 -14.19 13.65 0.84
C PHE A 37 -14.44 14.49 2.11
N ALA A 38 -14.69 15.79 1.98
CA ALA A 38 -15.02 16.66 3.09
C ALA A 38 -16.34 16.25 3.76
N VAL A 39 -17.38 15.96 2.98
CA VAL A 39 -18.67 15.44 3.47
C VAL A 39 -18.48 14.08 4.15
N PHE A 40 -17.66 13.20 3.58
CA PHE A 40 -17.35 11.92 4.22
C PHE A 40 -16.64 12.11 5.56
N CYS A 41 -15.62 12.98 5.61
CA CYS A 41 -14.94 13.34 6.84
C CYS A 41 -15.93 13.88 7.88
N THR A 42 -16.75 14.87 7.53
CA THR A 42 -17.69 15.47 8.49
C THR A 42 -18.67 14.44 9.04
N ARG A 43 -19.14 13.50 8.21
CA ARG A 43 -19.99 12.39 8.67
C ARG A 43 -19.25 11.48 9.64
N GLU A 44 -18.02 11.07 9.32
CA GLU A 44 -17.23 10.18 10.17
C GLU A 44 -16.82 10.83 11.51
N PHE A 45 -16.51 12.13 11.49
CA PHE A 45 -16.20 12.91 12.70
C PHE A 45 -17.46 13.24 13.53
N ALA A 46 -18.62 13.41 12.90
CA ALA A 46 -19.89 13.64 13.59
C ALA A 46 -20.45 12.35 14.22
N GLN A 47 -20.26 11.20 13.57
CA GLN A 47 -20.69 9.88 14.07
C GLN A 47 -19.73 9.33 15.15
N ARG A 48 -19.47 10.10 16.21
CA ARG A 48 -18.83 9.59 17.43
C ARG A 48 -19.78 8.66 18.17
N ALA A 49 -20.02 7.48 17.60
CA ALA A 49 -20.76 6.43 18.27
C ALA A 49 -19.93 5.88 19.44
N GLN A 50 -20.59 5.62 20.57
CA GLN A 50 -19.98 5.10 21.79
C GLN A 50 -19.32 3.72 21.59
N ASP A 51 -19.74 2.99 20.54
CA ASP A 51 -19.26 1.64 20.21
C ASP A 51 -18.17 1.58 19.13
N ARG A 52 -17.59 2.73 18.74
CA ARG A 52 -16.53 2.78 17.72
C ARG A 52 -15.18 3.16 18.32
N PRO A 53 -14.06 2.60 17.82
CA PRO A 53 -12.74 3.06 18.20
C PRO A 53 -12.54 4.56 17.93
N PRO A 54 -11.69 5.23 18.73
CA PRO A 54 -11.43 6.66 18.58
C PRO A 54 -10.91 6.98 17.18
N LEU A 55 -11.46 8.06 16.60
CA LEU A 55 -11.03 8.58 15.31
C LEU A 55 -9.83 9.52 15.51
N ILE A 56 -8.66 9.10 15.05
CA ILE A 56 -7.37 9.81 15.29
C ILE A 56 -7.09 10.86 14.21
N GLY A 57 -7.74 10.76 13.05
CA GLY A 57 -7.57 11.73 11.97
C GLY A 57 -7.92 11.18 10.59
N THR A 58 -7.29 11.77 9.59
CA THR A 58 -7.41 11.38 8.17
C THR A 58 -6.07 10.94 7.62
N VAL A 59 -6.07 10.23 6.48
CA VAL A 59 -4.85 9.86 5.73
C VAL A 59 -3.90 11.03 5.46
N LEU A 60 -4.40 12.27 5.34
CA LEU A 60 -3.56 13.46 5.12
C LEU A 60 -2.50 13.66 6.22
N ARG A 61 -2.78 13.23 7.45
CA ARG A 61 -1.82 13.29 8.56
C ARG A 61 -0.65 12.33 8.33
N GLN A 62 -0.95 11.11 7.91
CA GLN A 62 0.08 10.13 7.53
C GLN A 62 0.92 10.61 6.35
N LEU A 63 0.29 11.24 5.35
CA LEU A 63 1.01 11.80 4.20
C LEU A 63 1.93 12.95 4.61
N LYS A 64 1.51 13.79 5.57
CA LYS A 64 2.33 14.90 6.07
C LYS A 64 3.58 14.41 6.82
N ASN A 65 3.47 13.30 7.56
CA ASN A 65 4.53 12.75 8.39
C ASN A 65 5.01 11.39 7.85
N PHE A 66 5.04 11.25 6.52
CA PHE A 66 5.30 9.97 5.86
C PHE A 66 6.70 9.42 6.17
N ASP A 67 7.68 10.30 6.37
CA ASP A 67 9.05 9.98 6.80
C ASP A 67 9.09 9.32 8.19
N LYS A 68 8.09 9.59 9.04
CA LYS A 68 7.96 9.08 10.40
C LYS A 68 6.68 8.29 10.62
N LEU A 69 6.13 7.71 9.54
CA LEU A 69 4.83 7.04 9.57
C LEU A 69 4.78 5.94 10.64
N PHE A 70 5.84 5.12 10.74
CA PHE A 70 5.90 4.04 11.72
C PHE A 70 6.05 4.55 13.16
N ASP A 71 6.81 5.63 13.39
CA ASP A 71 6.93 6.24 14.70
C ASP A 71 5.58 6.80 15.17
N GLU A 72 4.82 7.43 14.27
CA GLU A 72 3.46 7.87 14.55
C GLU A 72 2.53 6.69 14.86
N GLN A 73 2.57 5.63 14.03
CA GLN A 73 1.75 4.44 14.25
C GLN A 73 2.02 3.80 15.62
N VAL A 74 3.29 3.67 16.01
CA VAL A 74 3.67 3.17 17.34
C VAL A 74 3.14 4.09 18.43
N SER A 75 3.30 5.41 18.28
CA SER A 75 2.80 6.38 19.26
C SER A 75 1.28 6.25 19.46
N TYR A 76 0.51 6.03 18.40
CA TYR A 76 -0.93 5.80 18.52
C TYR A 76 -1.26 4.44 19.13
N ALA A 77 -0.56 3.37 18.74
CA ALA A 77 -0.76 2.04 19.29
C ALA A 77 -0.55 2.02 20.81
N LEU A 78 0.40 2.81 21.32
CA LEU A 78 0.66 2.97 22.75
C LEU A 78 -0.44 3.75 23.49
N LEU A 79 -1.08 4.73 22.84
CA LEU A 79 -2.13 5.56 23.44
C LEU A 79 -3.53 4.94 23.32
N HIS A 80 -3.80 4.32 22.18
CA HIS A 80 -5.08 3.77 21.78
C HIS A 80 -4.84 2.41 21.09
N PRO A 81 -4.99 1.28 21.83
CA PRO A 81 -4.73 -0.06 21.29
C PRO A 81 -5.58 -0.39 20.06
N THR A 82 -6.75 0.21 19.92
CA THR A 82 -7.53 0.17 18.69
C THR A 82 -8.00 1.57 18.36
N SER A 83 -7.79 1.97 17.12
CA SER A 83 -8.06 3.32 16.63
C SER A 83 -8.51 3.31 15.18
N ARG A 84 -8.98 4.45 14.68
CA ARG A 84 -9.54 4.58 13.35
C ARG A 84 -8.99 5.79 12.62
N LEU A 85 -8.82 5.66 11.31
CA LEU A 85 -8.38 6.72 10.41
C LEU A 85 -9.31 6.79 9.19
N VAL A 86 -9.59 8.00 8.73
CA VAL A 86 -10.43 8.24 7.55
C VAL A 86 -9.59 8.32 6.28
N TYR A 87 -9.95 7.50 5.30
CA TYR A 87 -9.39 7.49 3.95
C TYR A 87 -10.45 7.97 2.95
N PRO A 88 -10.06 8.32 1.71
CA PRO A 88 -11.02 8.60 0.65
C PRO A 88 -11.97 7.41 0.44
N GLY A 89 -13.25 7.63 0.73
CA GLY A 89 -14.32 6.65 0.50
C GLY A 89 -14.49 5.55 1.55
N HIS A 90 -13.66 5.49 2.60
CA HIS A 90 -13.78 4.49 3.67
C HIS A 90 -13.02 4.90 4.93
N SER A 91 -13.18 4.16 6.03
CA SER A 91 -12.34 4.31 7.23
C SER A 91 -11.63 2.99 7.53
N GLU A 92 -10.36 3.08 7.91
CA GLU A 92 -9.55 1.92 8.31
C GLU A 92 -9.38 1.88 9.82
N ILE A 93 -9.39 0.67 10.38
CA ILE A 93 -9.15 0.41 11.80
C ILE A 93 -7.72 -0.08 11.96
N PHE A 94 -6.96 0.58 12.83
CA PHE A 94 -5.62 0.19 13.24
C PHE A 94 -5.70 -0.39 14.65
N THR A 95 -5.15 -1.58 14.84
CA THR A 95 -5.19 -2.24 16.15
C THR A 95 -3.86 -2.91 16.48
N SER A 96 -3.41 -2.69 17.72
CA SER A 96 -2.36 -3.41 18.41
C SER A 96 -2.91 -4.24 19.58
N ASP A 97 -4.24 -4.36 19.70
CA ASP A 97 -4.88 -5.19 20.71
C ASP A 97 -4.79 -6.67 20.32
N PRO A 98 -4.07 -7.52 21.08
CA PRO A 98 -3.90 -8.93 20.76
C PRO A 98 -5.22 -9.69 20.66
N ALA A 99 -6.25 -9.34 21.43
CA ALA A 99 -7.54 -10.01 21.40
C ALA A 99 -8.29 -9.73 20.10
N VAL A 100 -8.23 -8.48 19.61
CA VAL A 100 -8.79 -8.10 18.31
C VAL A 100 -8.01 -8.77 17.18
N ILE A 101 -6.68 -8.78 17.27
CA ILE A 101 -5.80 -9.44 16.29
C ILE A 101 -6.11 -10.94 16.19
N GLU A 102 -6.21 -11.64 17.33
CA GLU A 102 -6.60 -13.05 17.35
C GLU A 102 -8.00 -13.26 16.76
N HIS A 103 -8.93 -12.36 17.04
CA HIS A 103 -10.29 -12.45 16.51
C HIS A 103 -10.31 -12.49 14.98
N PHE A 104 -9.66 -11.55 14.28
CA PHE A 104 -9.74 -11.50 12.81
C PHE A 104 -8.70 -12.36 12.10
N LEU A 105 -7.56 -12.71 12.73
CA LEU A 105 -6.56 -13.58 12.12
C LEU A 105 -6.77 -15.08 12.39
N LYS A 106 -7.52 -15.44 13.43
CA LYS A 106 -7.67 -16.85 13.84
C LYS A 106 -9.13 -17.21 14.08
N THR A 107 -9.79 -16.60 15.06
CA THR A 107 -11.11 -17.05 15.54
C THR A 107 -12.22 -16.90 14.49
N ASN A 108 -12.24 -15.80 13.75
CA ASN A 108 -13.24 -15.49 12.73
C ASN A 108 -12.61 -15.21 11.37
N PHE A 109 -11.46 -15.82 11.06
CA PHE A 109 -10.68 -15.57 9.85
C PHE A 109 -11.52 -15.58 8.56
N SER A 110 -12.45 -16.53 8.41
CA SER A 110 -13.30 -16.64 7.21
C SER A 110 -14.25 -15.46 6.97
N LYS A 111 -14.50 -14.63 7.99
CA LYS A 111 -15.34 -13.42 7.88
C LYS A 111 -14.56 -12.19 7.40
N TYR A 112 -13.23 -12.25 7.40
CA TYR A 112 -12.37 -11.14 7.00
C TYR A 112 -11.66 -11.49 5.69
N SER A 113 -11.93 -10.72 4.64
CA SER A 113 -11.22 -10.82 3.36
C SER A 113 -10.13 -9.75 3.29
N LYS A 114 -9.20 -9.88 2.35
CA LYS A 114 -8.22 -8.80 2.06
C LYS A 114 -8.90 -7.54 1.55
N GLY A 115 -10.10 -7.69 1.00
CA GLY A 115 -10.92 -6.62 0.46
C GLY A 115 -10.52 -6.26 -0.97
N ASP A 116 -11.49 -5.73 -1.72
CA ASP A 116 -11.34 -5.43 -3.15
C ASP A 116 -10.19 -4.44 -3.43
N PHE A 117 -10.00 -3.47 -2.54
CA PHE A 117 -8.93 -2.49 -2.68
C PHE A 117 -7.54 -3.15 -2.67
N ASN A 118 -7.23 -3.91 -1.61
CA ASN A 118 -5.93 -4.59 -1.49
C ASN A 118 -5.75 -5.63 -2.59
N THR A 119 -6.79 -6.39 -2.93
CA THR A 119 -6.74 -7.36 -4.02
C THR A 119 -6.39 -6.70 -5.35
N ARG A 120 -7.01 -5.55 -5.68
CA ARG A 120 -6.68 -4.81 -6.91
C ARG A 120 -5.25 -4.31 -6.93
N VAL A 121 -4.76 -3.76 -5.81
CA VAL A 121 -3.37 -3.27 -5.68
C VAL A 121 -2.37 -4.40 -5.87
N MET A 122 -2.65 -5.59 -5.34
CA MET A 122 -1.73 -6.73 -5.42
C MET A 122 -1.80 -7.48 -6.75
N ARG A 123 -2.94 -7.42 -7.45
CA ARG A 123 -3.20 -8.24 -8.65
C ARG A 123 -2.28 -7.93 -9.83
N ASP A 124 -1.86 -6.69 -10.02
CA ASP A 124 -1.02 -6.34 -11.17
C ASP A 124 0.36 -7.00 -11.10
N LEU A 125 0.90 -7.17 -9.89
CA LEU A 125 2.19 -7.84 -9.66
C LEU A 125 2.03 -9.35 -9.43
N PHE A 126 1.02 -9.77 -8.67
CA PHE A 126 0.88 -11.15 -8.20
C PHE A 126 -0.21 -11.95 -8.93
N GLY A 127 -0.92 -11.34 -9.88
CA GLY A 127 -2.06 -11.94 -10.56
C GLY A 127 -3.13 -12.39 -9.56
N ASN A 128 -3.68 -13.57 -9.77
CA ASN A 128 -4.59 -14.23 -8.83
C ASN A 128 -3.84 -15.14 -7.84
N GLY A 129 -2.60 -14.79 -7.53
CA GLY A 129 -1.72 -15.54 -6.63
C GLY A 129 -2.09 -15.38 -5.16
N ILE A 130 -1.30 -16.02 -4.30
CA ILE A 130 -1.61 -16.23 -2.88
C ILE A 130 -1.78 -14.92 -2.08
N PHE A 131 -1.21 -13.81 -2.56
CA PHE A 131 -1.32 -12.50 -1.94
C PHE A 131 -2.58 -11.72 -2.36
N ALA A 132 -3.22 -12.10 -3.47
CA ALA A 132 -4.35 -11.39 -4.08
C ALA A 132 -5.65 -12.22 -4.13
N THR A 133 -5.68 -13.40 -3.50
CA THR A 133 -6.90 -14.23 -3.42
C THR A 133 -7.28 -14.54 -1.97
N ASP A 134 -8.56 -14.85 -1.74
CA ASP A 134 -9.13 -15.23 -0.45
C ASP A 134 -9.76 -16.64 -0.48
N GLY A 135 -10.26 -17.10 0.67
CA GLY A 135 -11.05 -18.33 0.80
C GLY A 135 -10.32 -19.61 0.39
N GLU A 136 -11.04 -20.51 -0.29
CA GLU A 136 -10.51 -21.82 -0.69
C GLU A 136 -9.37 -21.71 -1.71
N ASN A 137 -9.40 -20.72 -2.61
CA ASN A 137 -8.30 -20.49 -3.54
C ASN A 137 -7.00 -20.16 -2.79
N TRP A 138 -7.08 -19.28 -1.80
CA TRP A 138 -5.94 -18.97 -0.93
C TRP A 138 -5.47 -20.21 -0.16
N ARG A 139 -6.41 -20.97 0.42
CA ARG A 139 -6.12 -22.18 1.18
C ARG A 139 -5.41 -23.23 0.34
N HIS A 140 -5.88 -23.44 -0.89
CA HIS A 140 -5.29 -24.37 -1.84
C HIS A 140 -3.87 -23.94 -2.23
N GLN A 141 -3.68 -22.69 -2.65
CA GLN A 141 -2.37 -22.16 -3.03
C GLN A 141 -1.38 -22.17 -1.85
N ARG A 142 -1.83 -21.83 -0.64
CA ARG A 142 -1.02 -21.90 0.58
C ARG A 142 -0.58 -23.33 0.88
N LYS A 143 -1.48 -24.30 0.72
CA LYS A 143 -1.15 -25.72 0.93
C LYS A 143 -0.09 -26.17 -0.06
N LEU A 144 -0.24 -25.84 -1.35
CA LEU A 144 0.77 -26.14 -2.36
C LEU A 144 2.13 -25.51 -2.02
N ALA A 145 2.15 -24.20 -1.73
CA ALA A 145 3.38 -23.49 -1.35
C ALA A 145 4.05 -24.10 -0.11
N SER A 146 3.27 -24.56 0.87
CA SER A 146 3.84 -25.13 2.10
C SER A 146 4.71 -26.37 1.87
N HIS A 147 4.49 -27.11 0.78
CA HIS A 147 5.33 -28.26 0.42
C HIS A 147 6.73 -27.84 -0.08
N GLU A 148 6.81 -26.74 -0.84
CA GLU A 148 8.07 -26.14 -1.30
C GLU A 148 8.89 -25.56 -0.15
N PHE A 149 8.22 -25.09 0.91
CA PHE A 149 8.88 -24.61 2.14
C PHE A 149 9.02 -25.68 3.22
N SER A 150 8.93 -26.96 2.87
CA SER A 150 9.13 -28.04 3.84
C SER A 150 10.58 -28.11 4.31
N THR A 151 10.80 -28.56 5.55
CA THR A 151 12.15 -28.73 6.12
C THR A 151 13.07 -29.56 5.24
N LYS A 152 12.51 -30.57 4.54
CA LYS A 152 13.27 -31.40 3.60
C LYS A 152 13.77 -30.58 2.41
N VAL A 153 12.90 -29.84 1.73
CA VAL A 153 13.28 -29.03 0.56
C VAL A 153 14.28 -27.93 0.95
N LEU A 154 14.06 -27.28 2.09
CA LEU A 154 14.98 -26.25 2.60
C LEU A 154 16.39 -26.80 2.89
N ARG A 155 16.47 -27.98 3.51
CA ARG A 155 17.75 -28.63 3.80
C ARG A 155 18.43 -29.15 2.54
N ASP A 156 17.69 -29.87 1.70
CA ASP A 156 18.27 -30.63 0.60
C ASP A 156 18.60 -29.76 -0.63
N PHE A 157 17.89 -28.62 -0.81
CA PHE A 157 18.09 -27.75 -1.98
C PHE A 157 18.49 -26.32 -1.60
N SER A 158 17.76 -25.68 -0.66
CA SER A 158 18.01 -24.27 -0.36
C SER A 158 19.34 -24.05 0.38
N SER A 159 19.80 -25.02 1.15
CA SER A 159 21.03 -24.89 1.95
C SER A 159 22.28 -24.71 1.10
N ASP A 160 22.39 -25.41 -0.03
CA ASP A 160 23.52 -25.22 -0.94
C ASP A 160 23.49 -23.86 -1.61
N VAL A 161 22.31 -23.43 -2.07
CA VAL A 161 22.12 -22.09 -2.66
C VAL A 161 22.47 -20.99 -1.67
N PHE A 162 22.02 -21.11 -0.41
CA PHE A 162 22.36 -20.16 0.65
C PHE A 162 23.85 -20.17 0.96
N ARG A 163 24.49 -21.34 1.05
CA ARG A 163 25.93 -21.44 1.30
C ARG A 163 26.76 -20.80 0.19
N ILE A 164 26.39 -21.02 -1.07
CA ILE A 164 27.06 -20.41 -2.22
C ILE A 164 26.93 -18.89 -2.18
N ASN A 165 25.71 -18.37 -1.96
CA ASN A 165 25.50 -16.92 -1.94
C ASN A 165 26.12 -16.27 -0.69
N ALA A 166 26.11 -16.95 0.46
CA ALA A 166 26.80 -16.50 1.67
C ALA A 166 28.32 -16.44 1.45
N ALA A 167 28.92 -17.41 0.77
CA ALA A 167 30.34 -17.39 0.42
C ALA A 167 30.68 -16.20 -0.48
N LYS A 168 29.87 -15.93 -1.53
CA LYS A 168 30.03 -14.74 -2.39
C LYS A 168 29.95 -13.44 -1.61
N LEU A 169 29.00 -13.33 -0.68
CA LEU A 169 28.85 -12.17 0.18
C LEU A 169 30.08 -12.01 1.10
N ALA A 170 30.53 -13.10 1.73
CA ALA A 170 31.70 -13.11 2.59
C ALA A 170 32.97 -12.69 1.84
N GLU A 171 33.14 -13.12 0.59
CA GLU A 171 34.25 -12.70 -0.27
C GLU A 171 34.23 -11.20 -0.53
N LYS A 172 33.08 -10.63 -0.91
CA LYS A 172 32.93 -9.18 -1.14
C LYS A 172 33.22 -8.37 0.12
N ILE A 173 32.75 -8.82 1.27
CA ILE A 173 33.01 -8.19 2.56
C ILE A 173 34.52 -8.30 2.91
N SER A 174 35.13 -9.46 2.68
CA SER A 174 36.57 -9.66 2.96
C SER A 174 37.45 -8.78 2.08
N TYR A 175 37.11 -8.65 0.79
CA TYR A 175 37.80 -7.75 -0.13
C TYR A 175 37.68 -6.30 0.32
N ALA A 176 36.47 -5.84 0.67
CA ALA A 176 36.26 -4.49 1.17
C ALA A 176 37.04 -4.23 2.46
N ALA A 177 37.04 -5.18 3.39
CA ALA A 177 37.78 -5.09 4.65
C ALA A 177 39.29 -4.99 4.43
N ALA A 178 39.86 -5.82 3.54
CA ALA A 178 41.28 -5.80 3.21
C ALA A 178 41.73 -4.45 2.64
N ASN A 179 40.87 -3.81 1.84
CA ASN A 179 41.12 -2.51 1.22
C ASN A 179 40.63 -1.31 2.07
N ARG A 180 40.07 -1.57 3.26
CA ARG A 180 39.46 -0.56 4.15
C ARG A 180 38.38 0.29 3.47
N PHE A 181 37.62 -0.32 2.56
CA PHE A 181 36.47 0.32 1.94
C PHE A 181 35.25 0.26 2.84
N THR A 182 34.51 1.37 2.91
CA THR A 182 33.19 1.39 3.53
C THR A 182 32.17 0.86 2.53
N ILE A 183 31.39 -0.15 2.92
CA ILE A 183 30.34 -0.74 2.10
C ILE A 183 28.97 -0.47 2.71
N ASN A 184 27.98 -0.20 1.86
CA ASN A 184 26.59 -0.10 2.28
C ASN A 184 25.93 -1.49 2.16
N MET A 185 25.58 -2.08 3.31
CA MET A 185 25.01 -3.43 3.39
C MET A 185 23.65 -3.58 2.70
N GLN A 186 22.92 -2.49 2.44
CA GLN A 186 21.61 -2.53 1.78
C GLN A 186 21.72 -2.63 0.25
N VAL A 187 22.83 -2.17 -0.33
CA VAL A 187 23.01 -2.08 -1.79
C VAL A 187 24.22 -2.91 -2.25
N LEU A 188 24.65 -3.87 -1.44
CA LEU A 188 25.68 -4.82 -1.86
C LEU A 188 25.14 -5.60 -3.07
N PRO A 189 25.78 -5.44 -4.25
CA PRO A 189 25.44 -6.24 -5.41
C PRO A 189 25.87 -7.69 -5.21
#